data_AF-A0A3M2H0C7-F1
#
_entry.id   AF-A0A3M2H0C7-F1
#
_cell.length_a   1.000
_cell.length_b   1.000
_cell.length_c   1.000
_cell.angle_alpha   90.00
_cell.angle_beta   90.00
_cell.angle_gamma   90.00
#
_symmetry.space_group_name_H-M   'P 1'
#
loop_
_entity.id
_entity.type
_entity.pdbx_description
1 polymer ?
#
loop_
_entity_poly.entity_id
_entity_poly.type
_entity_poly.pdbx_seq_one_letter_code
_entity_poly.pdbx_strand_id
1 'polypeptide(L)' 'VGTPDQAAEVCRIADGAVVGSALVRRMLEGAGPDGVGELVAAFRRALDAG' A
#
# COMPACT_ATOMS: atom_id res chain seq x y z
N VAL A 1 -5.86 -5.45 4.25
CA VAL A 1 -4.86 -5.22 3.20
C VAL A 1 -3.65 -4.54 3.82
N GLY A 2 -2.50 -5.19 3.78
CA GLY A 2 -1.26 -4.70 4.41
C GLY A 2 -0.03 -4.71 3.49
N THR A 3 -0.12 -5.31 2.31
CA THR A 3 0.97 -5.35 1.32
C THR A 3 0.46 -5.00 -0.08
N PRO A 4 1.33 -4.55 -1.00
CA PRO A 4 0.96 -4.27 -2.39
C PRO A 4 0.29 -5.47 -3.09
N ASP A 5 0.83 -6.67 -2.94
CA ASP A 5 0.27 -7.89 -3.54
C ASP A 5 -1.14 -8.20 -3.00
N GLN A 6 -1.37 -8.01 -1.70
CA GLN A 6 -2.70 -8.15 -1.11
C GLN A 6 -3.68 -7.11 -1.65
N ALA A 7 -3.23 -5.90 -1.96
CA ALA A 7 -4.08 -4.88 -2.55
C ALA A 7 -4.49 -5.25 -3.98
N ALA A 8 -3.53 -5.69 -4.79
CA ALA A 8 -3.80 -6.17 -6.15
C ALA A 8 -4.75 -7.38 -6.15
N GLU A 9 -4.54 -8.33 -5.25
CA GLU A 9 -5.41 -9.49 -5.05
C GLU A 9 -6.87 -9.09 -4.76
N VAL A 10 -7.07 -8.18 -3.80
CA VAL A 10 -8.41 -7.74 -3.39
C VAL A 10 -9.10 -6.95 -4.50
N CYS A 11 -8.37 -6.09 -5.20
CA CYS A 11 -8.91 -5.28 -6.29
C CYS A 11 -9.31 -6.10 -7.52
N ARG A 12 -9.02 -7.41 -7.59
CA ARG A 12 -9.58 -8.27 -8.64
C ARG A 12 -11.10 -8.42 -8.57
N ILE A 13 -11.69 -8.19 -7.39
CA ILE A 13 -13.13 -8.32 -7.16
C ILE A 13 -13.76 -7.09 -6.50
N ALA A 14 -12.98 -6.03 -6.28
CA ALA A 14 -13.40 -4.81 -5.58
C ALA A 14 -12.90 -3.57 -6.32
N ASP A 15 -13.61 -2.45 -6.20
CA ASP A 15 -13.23 -1.19 -6.83
C ASP A 15 -12.00 -0.52 -6.18
N GLY A 16 -11.57 -1.02 -5.01
CA GLY A 16 -10.40 -0.48 -4.32
C GLY A 16 -10.14 -1.12 -2.96
N ALA A 17 -9.05 -0.69 -2.33
CA ALA A 17 -8.62 -1.13 -1.01
C ALA A 17 -8.17 0.05 -0.14
N VAL A 18 -8.52 0.01 1.16
CA VAL A 18 -8.05 0.99 2.15
C VAL A 18 -6.87 0.39 2.93
N VAL A 19 -5.76 1.13 2.95
CA VAL A 19 -4.52 0.74 3.65
C VAL A 19 -4.20 1.73 4.75
N GLY A 20 -4.59 1.41 5.99
CA GLY A 20 -4.32 2.27 7.15
C GLY A 20 -3.14 1.80 7.98
N SER A 21 -3.25 0.61 8.58
CA SER A 21 -2.27 0.12 9.57
C SER A 21 -0.87 -0.09 9.01
N ALA A 22 -0.72 -0.43 7.72
CA ALA A 22 0.60 -0.55 7.09
C ALA A 22 1.30 0.81 6.96
N LEU A 23 0.57 1.87 6.60
CA LEU A 23 1.12 3.23 6.56
C LEU A 23 1.48 3.72 7.96
N VAL A 24 0.61 3.49 8.94
CA VAL A 24 0.86 3.88 10.34
C VAL A 24 2.10 3.16 10.89
N ARG A 25 2.25 1.85 10.65
CA ARG A 25 3.46 1.10 11.06
C ARG A 25 4.70 1.68 10.41
N ARG A 26 4.67 1.94 9.10
CA ARG A 26 5.80 2.54 8.38
C ARG A 26 6.20 3.90 8.97
N MET A 27 5.21 4.73 9.34
CA MET A 27 5.46 6.00 10.03
C MET A 27 6.11 5.80 11.41
N LEU A 28 5.60 4.86 12.21
CA LEU A 28 6.13 4.55 13.54
C LEU A 28 7.54 3.95 13.50
N GLU A 29 7.90 3.28 12.41
CA GLU A 29 9.25 2.77 12.14
C GLU A 29 10.25 3.87 11.74
N GLY A 30 9.84 5.14 11.73
CA GLY A 30 10.73 6.26 11.44
C GLY A 30 11.08 6.42 9.96
N ALA A 31 10.24 5.91 9.05
CA ALA A 31 10.42 5.99 7.60
C ALA A 31 10.62 7.40 7.03
N GLY A 32 10.13 8.41 7.74
CA GLY A 32 9.96 9.76 7.22
C GLY A 32 8.95 9.84 6.06
N PRO A 33 8.71 11.04 5.51
CA PRO A 33 7.79 11.25 4.40
C PRO A 33 8.15 10.44 3.15
N ASP A 34 9.44 10.39 2.80
CA ASP A 34 9.92 9.70 1.61
C ASP A 34 9.68 8.19 1.71
N GLY A 35 10.01 7.58 2.85
CA GLY A 35 9.80 6.14 3.05
C GLY A 35 8.32 5.73 3.13
N VAL A 36 7.43 6.65 3.50
CA VAL A 36 5.98 6.47 3.37
C VAL A 36 5.55 6.61 1.91
N GLY A 37 6.10 7.60 1.20
CA GLY A 37 5.87 7.81 -0.23
C GLY A 37 6.26 6.60 -1.08
N GLU A 38 7.41 5.98 -0.79
CA GLU A 38 7.86 4.74 -1.43
C GLU A 38 6.87 3.60 -1.24
N LEU A 39 6.32 3.45 -0.02
CA LEU A 39 5.32 2.43 0.27
C LEU A 39 4.04 2.70 -0.53
N VAL A 40 3.54 3.93 -0.55
CA VAL A 40 2.38 4.31 -1.38
C VAL A 40 2.64 4.03 -2.86
N ALA A 41 3.82 4.37 -3.36
CA ALA A 41 4.20 4.11 -4.75
C ALA A 41 4.25 2.60 -5.06
N ALA A 42 4.69 1.76 -4.11
CA ALA A 42 4.65 0.32 -4.26
C ALA A 42 3.23 -0.22 -4.36
N PHE A 43 2.30 0.26 -3.53
CA PHE A 43 0.87 -0.06 -3.65
C PHE A 43 0.32 0.36 -5.01
N ARG A 44 0.60 1.58 -5.47
CA ARG A 44 0.12 2.07 -6.77
C ARG A 44 0.65 1.22 -7.93
N ARG A 45 1.94 0.90 -7.94
CA ARG A 45 2.54 0.03 -8.98
C ARG A 45 1.89 -1.35 -9.02
N ALA A 46 1.62 -1.97 -7.87
CA ALA A 46 0.96 -3.27 -7.83
C ALA A 46 -0.48 -3.21 -8.38
N LEU A 47 -1.21 -2.13 -8.09
CA LEU A 47 -2.56 -1.89 -8.61
C LEU A 47 -2.58 -1.48 -10.09
N ASP A 48 -1.50 -0.92 -10.64
CA ASP A 48 -1.40 -0.60 -12.08
C ASP A 48 -0.98 -1.81 -12.92
N ALA A 49 -0.39 -2.82 -12.30
CA ALA A 49 0.06 -4.04 -12.97
C ALA A 49 -1.05 -5.10 -13.16
N GLY A 50 -2.25 -4.87 -12.61
CA GLY A 50 -3.37 -5.81 -12.58
C GLY A 50 -4.71 -5.17 -12.93
#